data_AF-A0A3R9RH14-F1
#
_entry.id   AF-A0A3R9RH14-F1
#
_cell.length_a   1.000
_cell.length_b   1.000
_cell.length_c   1.000
_cell.angle_alpha   90.00
_cell.angle_beta   90.00
_cell.angle_gamma   90.00
#
_symmetry.space_group_name_H-M   'P 1'
#
loop_
_entity.id
_entity.type
_entity.pdbx_description
1 polymer ?
#
loop_
_entity_poly.entity_id
_entity_poly.type
_entity_poly.pdbx_seq_one_letter_code
_entity_poly.pdbx_strand_id
1 'polypeptide(L)'
;MLQPKRWLDEIVDVLEVLGGQASLRDIYRRIEDRGIMNIHRTYQASIRRTIESYSSDCDAFYGKEDLFYSVEGKGKGIWGLRKILNEEERSSFKTNISNTIREQELEG
;
A
#
# COMPACT_ATOMS: atom_id res chain seq x y z
N MET A 1 -0.60 25.48 -8.48
CA MET A 1 -1.52 25.39 -7.34
C MET A 1 -0.83 24.62 -6.23
N LEU A 2 -0.85 25.13 -5.00
CA LEU A 2 -0.37 24.39 -3.85
C LEU A 2 -1.38 23.26 -3.57
N GLN A 3 -0.89 22.04 -3.32
CA GLN A 3 -1.74 20.94 -2.89
C GLN A 3 -1.99 21.06 -1.37
N PRO A 4 -3.19 20.70 -0.87
CA PRO A 4 -3.48 20.75 0.56
C PRO A 4 -2.76 19.67 1.37
N LYS A 5 -2.37 18.56 0.73
CA LYS A 5 -1.52 17.49 1.28
C LYS A 5 -0.54 17.02 0.19
N ARG A 6 0.46 16.21 0.55
CA ARG A 6 1.29 15.51 -0.45
C ARG A 6 0.49 14.37 -1.07
N TRP A 7 0.75 14.08 -2.34
CA TRP A 7 0.20 12.89 -3.02
C TRP A 7 0.53 11.60 -2.26
N LEU A 8 1.75 11.48 -1.75
CA LEU A 8 2.18 10.32 -0.99
C LEU A 8 1.23 10.03 0.19
N ASP A 9 1.02 11.04 1.02
CA ASP A 9 0.25 10.88 2.24
C ASP A 9 -1.24 10.64 1.95
N GLU A 10 -1.80 11.19 0.88
CA GLU A 10 -3.19 10.90 0.47
C GLU A 10 -3.32 9.48 -0.09
N ILE A 11 -2.34 8.99 -0.85
CA ILE A 11 -2.36 7.62 -1.39
C ILE A 11 -2.29 6.59 -0.26
N VAL A 12 -1.46 6.85 0.76
CA VAL A 12 -1.39 5.98 1.95
C VAL A 12 -2.76 5.91 2.64
N ASP A 13 -3.37 7.06 2.96
CA ASP A 13 -4.69 7.08 3.59
C ASP A 13 -5.75 6.36 2.74
N VAL A 14 -5.72 6.54 1.41
CA VAL A 14 -6.67 5.91 0.50
C VAL A 14 -6.51 4.40 0.48
N LEU A 15 -5.28 3.90 0.42
CA LEU A 15 -5.02 2.47 0.46
C LEU A 15 -5.42 1.87 1.81
N GLU A 16 -5.18 2.54 2.94
CA GLU A 16 -5.66 2.08 4.25
C GLU A 16 -7.18 1.92 4.27
N VAL A 17 -7.93 2.91 3.78
CA VAL A 17 -9.40 2.83 3.74
C VAL A 17 -9.90 1.76 2.75
N LEU A 18 -9.09 1.40 1.75
CA LEU A 18 -9.40 0.33 0.79
C LEU A 18 -8.97 -1.07 1.27
N GLY A 19 -8.49 -1.21 2.51
CA GLY A 19 -8.06 -2.51 3.06
C GLY A 19 -6.61 -2.86 2.74
N GLY A 20 -5.79 -1.86 2.40
CA GLY A 20 -4.35 -1.99 2.23
C GLY A 20 -3.87 -2.33 0.81
N GLN A 21 -4.79 -2.72 -0.09
CA GLN A 21 -4.51 -3.01 -1.49
C GLN A 21 -5.63 -2.49 -2.40
N ALA A 22 -5.28 -1.94 -3.56
CA ALA A 22 -6.28 -1.50 -4.54
C ALA A 22 -5.70 -1.37 -5.96
N SER A 23 -6.59 -1.36 -6.95
CA SER A 23 -6.22 -0.97 -8.31
C SER A 23 -5.98 0.54 -8.41
N LEU A 24 -5.14 0.98 -9.34
CA LEU A 24 -4.95 2.41 -9.65
C LEU A 24 -6.29 3.11 -9.92
N ARG A 25 -7.22 2.43 -10.58
CA ARG A 25 -8.55 2.97 -10.89
C ARG A 25 -9.34 3.25 -9.62
N ASP A 26 -9.28 2.36 -8.63
CA ASP A 26 -10.00 2.54 -7.37
C ASP A 26 -9.34 3.59 -6.48
N ILE A 27 -7.99 3.67 -6.51
CA ILE A 27 -7.24 4.76 -5.86
C ILE A 27 -7.67 6.11 -6.43
N TYR A 28 -7.72 6.26 -7.77
CA TYR A 28 -8.15 7.50 -8.41
C TYR A 28 -9.57 7.89 -8.01
N ARG A 29 -10.51 6.95 -8.12
CA ARG A 29 -11.92 7.18 -7.76
C ARG A 29 -12.04 7.62 -6.31
N ARG A 30 -11.35 6.94 -5.39
CA ARG A 30 -11.43 7.28 -3.97
C ARG A 30 -10.83 8.64 -3.64
N ILE A 31 -9.75 9.03 -4.32
CA ILE A 31 -9.17 10.38 -4.17
C ILE A 31 -10.15 11.45 -4.65
N GLU A 32 -10.81 11.21 -5.79
CA GLU A 32 -11.87 12.10 -6.30
C GLU A 32 -13.04 12.18 -5.33
N ASP A 33 -13.53 11.04 -4.83
CA ASP A 33 -14.65 10.96 -3.87
C ASP A 33 -14.34 11.69 -2.55
N ARG A 34 -13.09 11.63 -2.08
CA ARG A 34 -12.64 12.32 -0.85
C ARG A 34 -12.62 13.83 -1.02
N GLY A 35 -12.41 14.34 -2.24
CA GLY A 35 -12.44 15.78 -2.53
C GLY A 35 -11.39 16.62 -1.79
N ILE A 36 -10.36 15.98 -1.22
CA ILE A 36 -9.33 16.65 -0.40
C ILE A 36 -8.32 17.36 -1.32
N MET A 37 -7.86 16.69 -2.38
CA MET A 37 -6.76 17.15 -3.22
C MET A 37 -7.24 18.11 -4.32
N ASN A 38 -6.36 19.02 -4.75
CA ASN A 38 -6.62 19.85 -5.93
C ASN A 38 -6.40 19.02 -7.20
N ILE A 39 -7.49 18.48 -7.76
CA ILE A 39 -7.46 17.65 -8.97
C ILE A 39 -7.23 18.50 -10.21
N HIS A 40 -6.17 18.17 -10.97
CA HIS A 40 -5.85 18.78 -12.25
C HIS A 40 -5.76 17.72 -13.35
N ARG A 41 -5.78 18.09 -14.63
CA ARG A 41 -5.81 17.16 -15.77
C ARG A 41 -4.79 16.01 -15.72
N THR A 42 -3.63 16.19 -15.09
CA THR A 42 -2.53 15.22 -15.04
C THR A 42 -2.37 14.51 -13.68
N TYR A 43 -3.37 14.57 -12.78
CA TYR A 43 -3.22 14.12 -11.39
C TYR A 43 -2.94 12.60 -11.29
N GLN A 44 -3.54 11.82 -12.18
CA GLN A 44 -3.31 10.38 -12.26
C GLN A 44 -1.84 10.04 -12.57
N ALA A 45 -1.17 10.85 -13.40
CA ALA A 45 0.25 10.68 -13.66
C ALA A 45 1.11 11.03 -12.44
N SER A 46 0.71 12.04 -11.65
CA SER A 46 1.34 12.34 -10.37
C SER A 46 1.20 11.19 -9.38
N ILE A 47 0.00 10.63 -9.23
CA ILE A 47 -0.27 9.48 -8.35
C ILE A 47 0.59 8.27 -8.76
N ARG A 48 0.56 7.90 -10.05
CA ARG A 48 1.35 6.78 -10.57
C ARG A 48 2.84 6.97 -10.30
N ARG A 49 3.38 8.14 -10.65
CA ARG A 49 4.79 8.46 -10.41
C ARG A 49 5.15 8.38 -8.93
N THR A 50 4.28 8.88 -8.05
CA THR A 50 4.49 8.80 -6.60
C THR A 50 4.54 7.34 -6.14
N ILE A 51 3.62 6.49 -6.56
CA ILE A 51 3.64 5.06 -6.18
C ILE A 51 4.92 4.38 -6.68
N GLU A 52 5.27 4.54 -7.96
CA GLU A 52 6.45 3.91 -8.57
C GLU A 52 7.77 4.39 -7.94
N SER A 53 7.85 5.65 -7.48
CA SER A 53 9.07 6.19 -6.86
C SER A 53 9.30 5.72 -5.41
N TYR A 54 8.26 5.15 -4.78
CA TYR A 54 8.25 4.67 -3.39
C TYR A 54 8.00 3.16 -3.32
N SER A 55 8.33 2.44 -4.40
CA SER A 55 8.22 0.99 -4.51
C SER A 55 9.56 0.44 -5.01
N SER A 56 10.21 -0.41 -4.22
CA SER A 56 11.44 -1.11 -4.63
C SER A 56 11.24 -2.04 -5.84
N ASP A 57 10.00 -2.42 -6.14
CA ASP A 57 9.64 -3.19 -7.33
C ASP A 57 9.79 -2.40 -8.66
N CYS A 58 10.18 -1.12 -8.60
CA CYS A 58 10.32 -0.23 -9.75
C CYS A 58 11.75 0.31 -9.91
N ASP A 59 12.17 0.48 -11.16
CA ASP A 59 13.51 1.00 -11.51
C ASP A 59 13.72 2.46 -11.04
N ALA A 60 12.63 3.19 -10.78
CA ALA A 60 12.63 4.56 -10.28
C ALA A 60 12.84 4.66 -8.76
N PHE A 61 13.10 3.54 -8.08
CA PHE A 61 13.35 3.51 -6.64
C PHE A 61 14.71 4.12 -6.29
N TYR A 62 14.68 5.28 -5.63
CA TYR A 62 15.90 5.98 -5.19
C TYR A 62 16.37 5.58 -3.77
N GLY A 63 15.90 4.45 -3.22
CA GLY A 63 16.41 3.91 -1.95
C GLY A 63 16.00 4.67 -0.69
N LYS A 64 14.95 5.51 -0.72
CA LYS A 64 14.51 6.29 0.45
C LYS A 64 13.49 5.55 1.31
N GLU A 65 12.28 5.39 0.79
CA GLU A 65 11.16 4.78 1.52
C GLU A 65 10.46 3.80 0.59
N ASP A 66 10.39 2.53 1.00
CA ASP A 66 9.74 1.44 0.28
C ASP A 66 8.38 1.17 0.90
N LEU A 67 7.37 1.94 0.48
CA LEU A 67 6.05 1.96 1.09
C LEU A 67 5.03 1.13 0.30
N PHE A 68 5.21 1.02 -1.01
CA PHE A 68 4.30 0.33 -1.90
C PHE A 68 4.95 -0.92 -2.49
N TYR A 69 4.13 -1.88 -2.87
CA TYR A 69 4.54 -3.04 -3.67
C TYR A 69 3.49 -3.35 -4.74
N SER A 70 3.92 -4.01 -5.80
CA SER A 70 3.04 -4.44 -6.87
C SER A 70 2.45 -5.82 -6.55
N VAL A 71 1.13 -5.88 -6.33
CA VAL A 71 0.46 -7.11 -5.86
C VAL A 71 0.51 -8.24 -6.90
N GLU A 72 0.32 -7.90 -8.19
CA GLU A 72 0.33 -8.88 -9.29
C GLU A 72 1.56 -8.72 -10.22
N GLY A 73 2.55 -7.93 -9.80
CA GLY A 73 3.71 -7.59 -10.60
C GLY A 73 3.53 -6.37 -11.51
N LYS A 74 4.68 -5.84 -11.96
CA LYS A 74 4.80 -4.56 -12.67
C LYS A 74 3.85 -4.48 -13.86
N GLY A 75 3.10 -3.37 -13.94
CA GLY A 75 2.20 -3.07 -15.05
C GLY A 75 0.77 -3.62 -14.93
N LYS A 76 0.46 -4.43 -13.91
CA LYS A 76 -0.92 -4.89 -13.62
C LYS A 76 -1.78 -3.82 -12.95
N GLY A 77 -1.16 -2.82 -12.34
CA GLY A 77 -1.84 -1.66 -11.78
C GLY A 77 -2.54 -1.91 -10.44
N ILE A 78 -2.25 -3.03 -9.78
CA ILE A 78 -2.68 -3.32 -8.41
C ILE A 78 -1.52 -3.07 -7.46
N TRP A 79 -1.78 -2.28 -6.43
CA TRP A 79 -0.77 -1.78 -5.50
C TRP A 79 -1.21 -2.00 -4.07
N GLY A 80 -0.26 -2.33 -3.21
CA GLY A 80 -0.48 -2.54 -1.78
C GLY A 80 0.50 -1.77 -0.91
N LEU A 81 0.15 -1.61 0.36
CA LEU A 81 1.02 -1.03 1.40
C LEU A 81 1.89 -2.12 2.03
N ARG A 82 3.22 -1.98 1.95
CA ARG A 82 4.17 -2.95 2.55
C ARG A 82 3.99 -3.09 4.06
N LYS A 83 3.64 -2.01 4.75
CA LYS A 83 3.42 -2.06 6.21
C LYS A 83 2.31 -3.03 6.62
N ILE A 84 1.23 -3.11 5.83
CA ILE A 84 0.08 -3.97 6.11
C ILE A 84 0.45 -5.43 5.82
N LEU A 85 1.17 -5.69 4.72
CA LEU A 85 1.70 -7.02 4.41
C LEU A 85 2.57 -7.55 5.57
N ASN A 86 3.49 -6.72 6.07
CA ASN A 86 4.36 -7.10 7.19
C ASN A 86 3.58 -7.37 8.48
N GLU A 87 2.47 -6.65 8.73
CA GLU A 87 1.60 -6.86 9.89
C GLU A 87 0.80 -8.17 9.80
N GLU A 88 0.28 -8.51 8.62
CA GLU A 88 -0.41 -9.77 8.34
C GLU A 88 0.54 -10.97 8.48
N GLU A 89 1.74 -10.87 7.90
CA GLU A 89 2.79 -11.87 8.04
C GLU A 89 3.13 -12.08 9.53
N ARG A 90 3.41 -11.00 10.25
CA ARG A 90 3.76 -11.05 11.68
C ARG A 90 2.63 -11.65 12.54
N SER A 91 1.38 -11.37 12.21
CA SER A 91 0.22 -11.93 12.91
C SER A 91 0.04 -13.42 12.63
N SER A 92 0.29 -13.85 11.39
CA SER A 92 0.27 -15.25 10.98
C SER A 92 1.36 -16.04 11.70
N PHE A 93 2.59 -15.51 11.78
CA PHE A 93 3.69 -16.14 12.51
C PHE A 93 3.39 -16.31 14.02
N LYS A 94 2.83 -15.29 14.69
CA LYS A 94 2.47 -15.39 16.12
C LYS A 94 1.42 -16.46 16.40
N THR A 95 0.42 -16.57 15.51
CA THR A 95 -0.65 -17.56 15.64
C THR A 95 -0.09 -18.97 15.51
N ASN A 96 0.76 -19.21 14.51
CA ASN A 96 1.37 -20.52 14.28
C ASN A 96 2.22 -20.97 15.49
N ILE A 97 3.07 -20.09 16.04
CA ILE A 97 3.87 -20.41 17.24
C ILE A 97 2.98 -20.74 18.45
N SER A 98 1.90 -19.96 18.65
CA SER A 98 0.99 -20.17 19.79
C SER A 98 0.26 -21.52 19.69
N ASN A 99 -0.13 -21.94 18.48
CA ASN A 99 -0.75 -23.24 18.26
C ASN A 99 0.23 -24.39 18.48
N THR A 100 1.46 -24.28 17.97
CA THR A 100 2.50 -25.31 18.16
C THR A 100 2.85 -25.54 19.63
N ILE A 101 2.89 -24.49 20.46
CA ILE A 101 3.18 -24.62 21.90
C ILE A 101 2.04 -25.36 22.62
N ARG A 102 0.77 -25.09 22.28
CA ARG A 102 -0.39 -25.76 22.91
C ARG A 102 -0.47 -27.25 22.61
N GLU A 103 -0.02 -27.68 21.43
CA GLU A 103 -0.02 -29.09 21.04
C GLU A 103 1.05 -29.90 21.81
N GLN A 104 2.17 -29.28 22.20
CA GLN A 104 3.24 -29.96 22.95
C GLN A 104 2.92 -30.16 24.44
N GLU A 105 1.97 -29.42 25.02
CA GLU A 105 1.57 -29.55 26.43
C GLU A 105 0.48 -30.62 26.67
N LEU A 106 -0.17 -31.13 25.61
CA LEU A 106 -1.23 -32.15 25.72
C LEU A 106 -0.71 -33.60 25.59
N GLU A 107 0.57 -33.78 25.24
CA GLU A 107 1.23 -35.08 25.12
C GLU A 107 2.10 -35.46 26.36
N GLY A 108 2.04 -34.67 27.44
CA GLY A 108 2.85 -34.83 28.66
C GLY A 108 2.08 -35.33 29.88
#